data_AF-A0A9E4R7K1-F1
#
_entry.id   AF-A0A9E4R7K1-F1
#
_cell.length_a   1.000
_cell.length_b   1.000
_cell.length_c   1.000
_cell.angle_alpha   90.00
_cell.angle_beta   90.00
_cell.angle_gamma   90.00
#
_symmetry.space_group_name_H-M   'P 1'
#
loop_
_entity.id
_entity.type
_entity.pdbx_description
1 polymer ?
#
loop_
_entity_poly.entity_id
_entity_poly.type
_entity_poly.pdbx_seq_one_letter_code
_entity_poly.pdbx_strand_id
1 'polypeptide(L)'
;MSTNSRIDELKSALAQRLLVMDGAMGTAIQDRDLGPDDFGGPEYEGCNEYLTLTRPDVIEEIHRSYLEAGADIIETNTFGATPVVLAEYGLAHEARRLNRESATLARRAADAASTPDKPRFVAG
;
A
#
# COMPACT_ATOMS: atom_id res chain seq x y z
N MET A 1 17.31 -6.12 -9.73
CA MET A 1 17.38 -4.69 -10.08
C MET A 1 18.15 -3.97 -8.98
N SER A 2 19.23 -3.25 -9.30
CA SER A 2 19.96 -2.43 -8.31
C SER A 2 19.08 -1.23 -7.90
N THR A 3 19.06 -0.86 -6.62
CA THR A 3 18.32 0.30 -6.11
C THR A 3 18.62 1.60 -6.87
N ASN A 4 19.86 1.76 -7.35
CA ASN A 4 20.25 2.92 -8.16
C ASN A 4 19.45 3.00 -9.47
N SER A 5 19.14 1.86 -10.10
CA SER A 5 18.37 1.81 -11.36
C SER A 5 16.95 2.38 -11.19
N ARG A 6 16.26 2.04 -10.09
CA ARG A 6 14.86 2.46 -9.87
C ARG A 6 14.75 3.94 -9.49
N ILE A 7 15.71 4.45 -8.72
CA ILE A 7 15.78 5.88 -8.38
C ILE A 7 16.08 6.70 -9.64
N ASP A 8 16.96 6.21 -10.51
CA ASP A 8 17.28 6.88 -11.78
C ASP A 8 16.08 6.84 -12.75
N GLU A 9 15.34 5.74 -12.82
CA GLU A 9 14.06 5.64 -13.55
C GLU A 9 13.05 6.68 -13.03
N LEU A 10 12.88 6.80 -11.70
CA LEU A 10 11.96 7.77 -11.09
C LEU A 10 12.36 9.21 -11.43
N LYS A 11 13.65 9.56 -11.26
CA LYS A 11 14.18 10.89 -11.61
C LYS A 11 14.00 11.20 -13.09
N SER A 12 14.23 10.22 -13.96
CA SER A 12 14.06 10.38 -15.39
C SER A 12 12.59 10.63 -15.75
N ALA A 13 11.66 9.88 -15.14
CA ALA A 13 10.23 10.08 -15.34
C ALA A 13 9.77 11.47 -14.85
N LEU A 14 10.21 11.89 -13.65
CA LEU A 14 9.93 13.23 -13.10
C LEU A 14 10.45 14.38 -13.98
N ALA A 15 11.58 14.19 -14.65
CA ALA A 15 12.15 15.19 -15.57
C ALA A 15 11.37 15.32 -16.88
N GLN A 16 10.60 14.29 -17.26
CA GLN A 16 9.88 14.24 -18.55
C GLN A 16 8.41 14.59 -18.42
N ARG A 17 7.79 14.32 -17.26
CA ARG A 17 6.35 14.53 -17.03
C ARG A 17 6.02 14.64 -15.55
N LEU A 18 4.83 15.16 -15.27
CA LEU A 18 4.23 15.05 -13.94
C LEU A 18 3.92 13.58 -13.61
N LEU A 19 4.18 13.19 -12.37
CA LEU A 19 3.80 11.91 -11.82
C LEU A 19 2.61 12.10 -10.88
N VAL A 20 1.67 11.17 -10.94
CA VAL A 20 0.46 11.17 -10.12
C VAL A 20 0.63 10.17 -8.97
N MET A 21 0.43 10.63 -7.73
CA MET A 21 0.29 9.75 -6.57
C MET A 21 -1.16 9.25 -6.46
N ASP A 22 -1.36 8.13 -5.77
CA ASP A 22 -2.68 7.56 -5.54
C ASP A 22 -3.54 8.39 -4.57
N GLY A 23 -4.75 7.89 -4.32
CA GLY A 23 -5.70 8.51 -3.40
C GLY A 23 -5.66 7.88 -2.01
N ALA A 24 -6.61 8.30 -1.17
CA ALA A 24 -6.68 7.88 0.22
C ALA A 24 -7.05 6.39 0.38
N MET A 25 -6.10 5.58 0.87
CA MET A 25 -6.32 4.19 1.28
C MET A 25 -7.46 4.04 2.29
N GLY A 26 -7.48 4.86 3.34
CA GLY A 26 -8.51 4.77 4.38
C GLY A 26 -9.94 5.01 3.86
N THR A 27 -10.13 5.99 2.97
CA THR A 27 -11.43 6.23 2.34
C THR A 27 -11.82 5.07 1.42
N ALA A 28 -10.88 4.56 0.63
CA ALA A 28 -11.13 3.40 -0.24
C ALA A 28 -11.47 2.11 0.55
N ILE A 29 -10.95 1.96 1.77
CA ILE A 29 -11.32 0.88 2.70
C ILE A 29 -12.72 1.12 3.26
N GLN A 30 -13.07 2.35 3.64
CA GLN A 30 -14.41 2.70 4.17
C GLN A 30 -15.53 2.47 3.15
N ASP A 31 -15.23 2.60 1.86
CA ASP A 31 -16.18 2.27 0.78
C ASP A 31 -16.40 0.75 0.60
N ARG A 32 -15.71 -0.09 1.38
CA ARG A 32 -15.90 -1.54 1.42
C ARG A 32 -16.79 -1.92 2.60
N ASP A 33 -17.65 -2.91 2.40
CA ASP A 33 -18.52 -3.48 3.42
C ASP A 33 -17.74 -4.48 4.30
N LEU A 34 -16.71 -3.98 5.01
CA LEU A 34 -15.88 -4.78 5.90
C LEU A 34 -16.42 -4.74 7.33
N GLY A 35 -16.47 -5.91 7.97
CA GLY A 35 -16.85 -6.04 9.36
C GLY A 35 -15.68 -6.42 10.28
N PRO A 36 -15.91 -6.53 11.60
CA PRO A 36 -14.91 -6.93 12.58
C PRO A 36 -14.09 -8.17 12.21
N ASP A 37 -14.74 -9.19 11.64
CA ASP A 37 -14.09 -10.45 11.26
C ASP A 37 -13.05 -10.27 10.14
N ASP A 38 -13.25 -9.28 9.27
CA ASP A 38 -12.30 -8.94 8.20
C ASP A 38 -11.01 -8.31 8.77
N PHE A 39 -11.13 -7.59 9.88
CA PHE A 39 -9.99 -7.10 10.65
C PHE A 39 -9.39 -8.19 11.56
N GLY A 40 -9.93 -9.42 11.56
CA GLY A 40 -9.45 -10.52 12.40
C GLY A 40 -10.01 -10.53 13.82
N GLY A 41 -11.00 -9.68 14.11
CA GLY A 41 -11.70 -9.61 15.39
C GLY A 41 -12.17 -8.19 15.76
N PRO A 42 -13.20 -8.04 16.61
CA PRO A 42 -13.68 -6.75 17.09
C PRO A 42 -12.61 -5.88 17.77
N GLU A 43 -11.60 -6.49 18.38
CA GLU A 43 -10.48 -5.79 19.01
C GLU A 43 -9.51 -5.12 18.00
N TYR A 44 -9.57 -5.51 16.73
CA TYR A 44 -8.72 -4.99 15.65
C TYR A 44 -9.48 -4.10 14.67
N GLU A 45 -10.79 -3.96 14.84
CA GLU A 45 -11.64 -3.13 13.99
C GLU A 45 -11.13 -1.68 13.95
N GLY A 46 -10.92 -1.15 12.74
CA GLY A 46 -10.34 0.18 12.53
C GLY A 46 -8.81 0.20 12.37
N CYS A 47 -8.10 -0.89 12.64
CA CYS A 47 -6.68 -1.03 12.29
C CYS A 47 -6.52 -1.40 10.80
N ASN A 48 -6.59 -0.40 9.93
CA ASN A 48 -6.49 -0.57 8.47
C ASN A 48 -5.21 -1.31 8.05
N GLU A 49 -4.09 -1.11 8.76
CA GLU A 49 -2.83 -1.78 8.47
C GLU A 49 -2.96 -3.30 8.59
N TYR A 50 -3.76 -3.78 9.56
CA TYR A 50 -3.89 -5.21 9.82
C TYR A 50 -4.62 -5.95 8.68
N LEU A 51 -5.43 -5.24 7.88
CA LEU A 51 -6.02 -5.76 6.65
C LEU A 51 -4.96 -6.24 5.65
N THR A 52 -3.72 -5.76 5.71
CA THR A 52 -2.62 -6.32 4.91
C THR A 52 -2.39 -7.81 5.20
N LEU A 53 -2.65 -8.27 6.42
CA LEU A 53 -2.50 -9.67 6.81
C LEU A 53 -3.81 -10.45 6.72
N THR A 54 -4.93 -9.84 7.10
CA THR A 54 -6.22 -10.53 7.19
C THR A 54 -7.00 -10.50 5.88
N ARG A 55 -6.93 -9.40 5.12
CA ARG A 55 -7.60 -9.17 3.82
C ARG A 55 -6.65 -8.57 2.78
N PRO A 56 -5.52 -9.23 2.46
CA PRO A 56 -4.56 -8.74 1.46
C PRO A 56 -5.19 -8.58 0.07
N ASP A 57 -6.25 -9.34 -0.21
CA ASP A 57 -7.03 -9.23 -1.45
C ASP A 57 -7.67 -7.84 -1.61
N VAL A 58 -8.22 -7.28 -0.54
CA VAL A 58 -8.86 -5.95 -0.55
C VAL A 58 -7.83 -4.85 -0.77
N ILE A 59 -6.71 -4.90 -0.04
CA ILE A 59 -5.65 -3.89 -0.17
C ILE A 59 -5.02 -3.93 -1.56
N GLU A 60 -4.79 -5.13 -2.12
CA GLU A 60 -4.29 -5.27 -3.49
C GLU A 60 -5.29 -4.74 -4.53
N GLU A 61 -6.58 -4.98 -4.34
CA GLU A 61 -7.61 -4.45 -5.24
C GLU A 61 -7.64 -2.91 -5.21
N ILE A 62 -7.50 -2.29 -4.04
CA ILE A 62 -7.44 -0.82 -3.91
C ILE A 62 -6.20 -0.28 -4.64
N HIS A 63 -5.00 -0.84 -4.41
CA HIS A 63 -3.81 -0.44 -5.15
C HIS A 63 -4.01 -0.57 -6.66
N ARG A 64 -4.58 -1.70 -7.11
CA ARG A 64 -4.87 -1.93 -8.53
C ARG A 64 -5.81 -0.87 -9.09
N SER A 65 -6.89 -0.52 -8.37
CA SER A 65 -7.83 0.51 -8.83
C SER A 65 -7.17 1.88 -9.04
N TYR A 66 -6.22 2.27 -8.17
CA TYR A 66 -5.49 3.52 -8.35
C TYR A 66 -4.52 3.45 -9.54
N LEU A 67 -3.85 2.32 -9.73
CA LEU A 67 -2.96 2.09 -10.87
C LEU A 67 -3.73 2.10 -12.21
N GLU A 68 -4.93 1.51 -12.24
CA GLU A 68 -5.85 1.51 -13.38
C GLU A 68 -6.42 2.91 -13.65
N ALA A 69 -6.72 3.69 -12.61
CA ALA A 69 -7.10 5.09 -12.71
C ALA A 69 -5.95 6.00 -13.19
N GLY A 70 -4.73 5.48 -13.24
CA GLY A 70 -3.59 6.13 -13.88
C GLY A 70 -2.49 6.60 -12.94
N ALA A 71 -2.58 6.32 -11.64
CA ALA A 71 -1.54 6.63 -10.66
C ALA A 71 -0.19 6.04 -11.11
N ASP A 72 0.87 6.82 -10.94
CA ASP A 72 2.25 6.43 -11.22
C ASP A 72 2.95 5.89 -9.97
N ILE A 73 2.55 6.40 -8.81
CA ILE A 73 3.11 6.07 -7.50
C ILE A 73 1.94 5.66 -6.60
N ILE A 74 2.05 4.51 -5.94
CA ILE A 74 1.12 4.09 -4.90
C ILE A 74 1.79 4.09 -3.54
N GLU A 75 1.07 4.50 -2.50
CA GLU A 75 1.52 4.43 -1.12
C GLU A 75 1.31 3.03 -0.55
N THR A 76 2.16 2.58 0.38
CA THR A 76 1.92 1.35 1.13
C THR A 76 0.84 1.56 2.19
N ASN A 77 0.09 0.52 2.53
CA ASN A 77 -0.86 0.54 3.65
C ASN A 77 -0.12 0.48 5.00
N THR A 78 0.57 1.56 5.37
CA THR A 78 1.50 1.61 6.51
C THR A 78 1.44 2.90 7.33
N PHE A 79 0.46 3.78 7.11
CA PHE A 79 0.37 5.07 7.81
C PHE A 79 0.42 4.90 9.34
N GLY A 80 -0.35 3.97 9.87
CA GLY A 80 -0.38 3.58 11.29
C GLY A 80 0.53 2.39 11.65
N ALA A 81 1.36 1.86 10.74
CA ALA A 81 2.11 0.63 10.97
C ALA A 81 3.36 0.84 11.86
N THR A 82 3.24 1.61 12.93
CA THR A 82 4.29 1.85 13.91
C THR A 82 3.98 1.09 15.20
N PRO A 83 4.99 0.69 16.00
CA PRO A 83 4.74 0.01 17.26
C PRO A 83 3.84 0.81 18.22
N VAL A 84 3.88 2.15 18.17
CA VAL A 84 3.11 3.04 19.05
C VAL A 84 1.62 2.98 18.70
N VAL A 85 1.26 3.16 17.43
CA VAL A 85 -0.14 3.12 16.99
C VAL A 85 -0.69 1.70 17.11
N LEU A 86 0.08 0.70 16.68
CA LEU A 86 -0.33 -0.71 16.76
C LEU A 86 -0.48 -1.23 18.21
N ALA A 87 0.11 -0.56 19.21
CA ALA A 87 -0.07 -0.93 20.60
C ALA A 87 -1.52 -0.75 21.09
N GLU A 88 -2.28 0.18 20.48
CA GLU A 88 -3.71 0.40 20.79
C GLU A 88 -4.55 -0.85 20.48
N TYR A 89 -4.06 -1.68 19.55
CA TYR A 89 -4.67 -2.94 19.11
C TYR A 89 -3.93 -4.18 19.65
N GLY A 90 -2.92 -4.02 20.52
CA GLY A 90 -2.09 -5.15 20.99
C GLY A 90 -1.14 -5.74 19.93
N LEU A 91 -0.95 -5.04 18.81
CA LEU A 91 -0.19 -5.50 17.62
C LEU A 91 1.20 -4.84 17.49
N ALA A 92 1.72 -4.18 18.54
CA ALA A 92 3.01 -3.48 18.48
C ALA A 92 4.17 -4.34 17.95
N HIS A 93 4.16 -5.63 18.26
CA HIS A 93 5.16 -6.62 17.83
C HIS A 93 5.08 -6.96 16.33
N GLU A 94 3.93 -6.74 15.69
CA GLU A 94 3.70 -7.00 14.26
C GLU A 94 4.18 -5.85 13.36
N ALA A 95 4.56 -4.68 13.91
CA ALA A 95 4.89 -3.49 13.12
C ALA A 95 5.86 -3.77 11.96
N ARG A 96 6.95 -4.50 12.22
CA ARG A 96 7.93 -4.84 11.18
C ARG A 96 7.35 -5.76 10.11
N ARG A 97 6.55 -6.74 10.51
CA ARG A 97 5.93 -7.69 9.59
C ARG A 97 4.90 -6.98 8.72
N LEU A 98 4.04 -6.16 9.32
CA LEU A 98 3.04 -5.35 8.61
C LEU A 98 3.67 -4.46 7.54
N ASN A 99 4.70 -3.67 7.87
CA ASN A 99 5.38 -2.84 6.88
C ASN A 99 5.96 -3.66 5.73
N ARG A 100 6.59 -4.79 6.04
CA ARG A 100 7.19 -5.67 5.03
C ARG A 100 6.14 -6.26 4.09
N GLU A 101 5.05 -6.77 4.64
CA GLU A 101 3.98 -7.38 3.84
C GLU A 101 3.22 -6.31 3.04
N SER A 102 2.94 -5.13 3.61
CA SER A 102 2.32 -3.99 2.90
C SER A 102 3.18 -3.54 1.72
N ALA A 103 4.50 -3.38 1.93
CA ALA A 103 5.43 -3.04 0.87
C ALA A 103 5.52 -4.12 -0.22
N THR A 104 5.49 -5.40 0.17
CA THR A 104 5.48 -6.53 -0.77
C THR A 104 4.22 -6.53 -1.63
N LEU A 105 3.07 -6.26 -1.02
CA LEU A 105 1.77 -6.22 -1.70
C LEU A 105 1.68 -5.07 -2.71
N ALA A 106 1.99 -3.84 -2.27
CA ALA A 106 2.04 -2.67 -3.14
C ALA A 106 3.05 -2.88 -4.27
N ARG A 107 4.21 -3.47 -3.97
CA ARG A 107 5.23 -3.77 -4.98
C ARG A 107 4.74 -4.75 -6.04
N ARG A 108 4.04 -5.80 -5.64
CA ARG A 108 3.44 -6.76 -6.57
C ARG A 108 2.44 -6.08 -7.50
N ALA A 109 1.56 -5.23 -6.95
CA ALA A 109 0.59 -4.48 -7.74
C ALA A 109 1.27 -3.52 -8.74
N ALA A 110 2.26 -2.76 -8.28
CA ALA A 110 3.01 -1.83 -9.11
C ALA A 110 3.79 -2.53 -10.23
N ASP A 111 4.48 -3.64 -9.94
CA ASP A 111 5.22 -4.39 -10.95
C ASP A 111 4.27 -5.01 -12.00
N ALA A 112 3.08 -5.49 -11.58
CA ALA A 112 2.08 -6.03 -12.51
C ALA A 112 1.47 -4.95 -13.44
N ALA A 113 1.33 -3.72 -12.97
CA ALA A 113 0.80 -2.59 -13.75
C ALA A 113 1.87 -1.80 -14.53
N SER A 114 3.16 -2.11 -14.32
CA SER A 114 4.27 -1.41 -14.96
C SER A 114 4.46 -1.84 -16.40
N THR A 115 4.76 -0.88 -17.27
CA THR A 115 5.22 -1.12 -18.65
C THR A 115 6.56 -0.40 -18.87
N PRO A 116 7.33 -0.74 -19.93
CA PRO A 116 8.58 -0.03 -20.24
C PRO A 116 8.37 1.48 -20.41
N ASP A 117 7.25 1.90 -21.00
CA ASP A 117 6.93 3.31 -21.24
C ASP A 117 6.32 4.01 -20.01
N LYS A 118 5.72 3.25 -19.11
CA LYS A 118 5.08 3.78 -17.90
C LYS A 118 5.42 2.88 -16.71
N PRO A 119 6.62 3.02 -16.11
CA PRO A 119 6.96 2.33 -14.87
C PRO A 119 6.04 2.81 -13.73
N ARG A 120 5.81 1.94 -12.74
CA ARG A 120 5.11 2.27 -11.49
C ARG A 120 6.06 2.19 -10.31
N PHE A 121 5.79 3.04 -9.33
CA PHE A 121 6.61 3.20 -8.14
C PHE A 121 5.76 2.96 -6.88
N VAL A 122 6.45 2.63 -5.79
CA VAL A 122 5.85 2.45 -4.48
C VAL A 122 6.51 3.42 -3.53
N ALA A 123 5.71 4.15 -2.76
CA ALA A 123 6.14 4.98 -1.64
C ALA A 123 5.74 4.28 -0.33
N GLY A 124 6.64 4.25 0.65
CA GLY A 124 6.36 3.65 1.96
C GLY A 124 7.12 4.31 3.07
#